data_AF-A0AAV5WLC1-F1
#
_entry.id   AF-A0AAV5WLC1-F1
#
_cell.length_a   1.000
_cell.length_b   1.000
_cell.length_c   1.000
_cell.angle_alpha   90.00
_cell.angle_beta   90.00
_cell.angle_gamma   90.00
#
_symmetry.space_group_name_H-M   'P 1'
#
loop_
_entity.id
_entity.type
_entity.pdbx_description
1 polymer ?
#
loop_
_entity_poly.entity_id
_entity_poly.type
_entity_poly.pdbx_seq_one_letter_code
_entity_poly.pdbx_strand_id
1 'polypeptide(L)'
;HPYQLRGYVYATVILCFISLVARFDTLRWLVVRVETAEIVLLLTFLIYYVQWAVDKCETYVKGEQLALCDMNHLDQFDPPSFIDLAFSDLSKTDEFWRYKHKNFSFCATQGFRDYMEDRMHFMHDPNNNLSIFGMFDGHGGQFVSNFLEANFARSIRDRLLRLSNKRKMSSDGLLNDYDPVV
;
A
#
# COMPACT_ATOMS: atom_id res chain seq x y z
N HIS A 1 -15.46 25.39 16.96
CA HIS A 1 -16.43 25.27 18.08
C HIS A 1 -17.43 24.09 17.96
N PRO A 2 -17.04 22.85 17.60
CA PRO A 2 -17.99 21.72 17.51
C PRO A 2 -18.37 21.09 18.87
N TYR A 3 -17.50 21.20 19.87
CA TYR A 3 -17.71 20.61 21.20
C TYR A 3 -18.79 21.33 22.02
N GLN A 4 -18.88 22.67 21.92
CA GLN A 4 -19.90 23.46 22.60
C GLN A 4 -21.31 23.18 22.04
N LEU A 5 -21.43 23.04 20.71
CA LEU A 5 -22.71 22.75 20.06
C LEU A 5 -23.28 21.39 20.51
N ARG A 6 -22.43 20.36 20.65
CA ARG A 6 -22.86 19.05 21.19
C ARG A 6 -23.39 19.17 22.61
N GLY A 7 -22.72 19.93 23.48
CA GLY A 7 -23.15 20.18 24.86
C GLY A 7 -24.55 20.79 24.94
N TYR A 8 -24.84 21.80 24.11
CA TYR A 8 -26.16 22.43 24.08
C TYR A 8 -27.26 21.49 23.59
N VAL A 9 -26.97 20.65 22.58
CA VAL A 9 -27.92 19.65 22.07
C VAL A 9 -28.25 18.62 23.15
N TYR A 10 -27.23 18.07 23.84
CA TYR A 10 -27.47 17.13 24.94
C TYR A 10 -28.27 17.76 26.08
N ALA A 11 -27.92 18.98 26.49
CA ALA A 11 -28.65 19.69 27.54
C ALA A 11 -30.12 19.90 27.16
N THR A 12 -30.39 20.29 25.92
CA THR A 12 -31.76 20.50 25.43
C THR A 12 -32.57 19.21 25.41
N VAL A 13 -31.98 18.11 24.91
CA VAL A 13 -32.63 16.80 24.88
C VAL A 13 -32.96 16.31 26.29
N ILE A 14 -32.02 16.46 27.24
CA ILE A 14 -32.21 16.08 28.64
C ILE A 14 -33.33 16.90 29.28
N LEU A 15 -33.35 18.22 29.09
CA LEU A 15 -34.39 19.10 29.62
C LEU A 15 -35.77 18.78 29.03
N CYS A 16 -35.86 18.52 27.73
CA CYS A 16 -37.09 18.08 27.07
C CYS A 16 -37.59 16.75 27.64
N PHE A 17 -36.69 15.79 27.89
CA PHE A 17 -37.03 14.50 28.48
C PHE A 17 -37.54 14.66 29.92
N ILE A 18 -36.86 15.45 30.76
CA ILE A 18 -37.30 15.74 32.13
C ILE A 18 -38.68 16.41 32.12
N SER A 19 -38.89 17.40 31.24
CA SER A 19 -40.19 18.07 31.10
C SER A 19 -41.30 17.11 30.65
N LEU A 20 -40.99 16.15 29.78
CA LEU A 20 -41.93 15.14 29.31
C LEU A 20 -42.33 14.20 30.45
N VAL A 21 -41.34 13.67 31.19
CA VAL A 21 -41.58 12.77 32.34
C VAL A 21 -42.34 13.49 33.46
N ALA A 22 -42.02 14.76 33.72
CA ALA A 22 -42.70 15.56 34.73
C ALA A 22 -44.17 15.88 34.37
N ARG A 23 -44.47 16.02 33.08
CA ARG A 23 -45.80 16.39 32.57
C ARG A 23 -46.79 15.22 32.50
N PHE A 24 -46.30 13.99 32.30
CA PHE A 24 -47.15 12.81 32.10
C PHE A 24 -47.04 11.84 33.27
N ASP A 25 -48.12 11.71 34.05
CA ASP A 25 -48.18 10.89 35.26
C ASP A 25 -47.85 9.41 35.00
N THR A 26 -48.26 8.86 33.86
CA THR A 26 -47.96 7.48 33.44
C THR A 26 -46.46 7.26 33.22
N LEU A 27 -45.76 8.23 32.62
CA LEU A 27 -44.32 8.16 32.40
C LEU A 27 -43.56 8.32 33.72
N ARG A 28 -43.98 9.26 34.57
CA ARG A 28 -43.42 9.41 35.92
C ARG A 28 -43.56 8.13 36.73
N TRP A 29 -44.75 7.51 36.69
CA TRP A 29 -45.01 6.27 37.39
C TRP A 29 -44.15 5.12 36.86
N LEU A 30 -43.97 5.01 35.54
CA LEU A 30 -43.10 4.01 34.92
C LEU A 30 -41.63 4.20 35.32
N VAL A 31 -41.12 5.44 35.29
CA VAL A 31 -39.70 5.75 35.59
C VAL A 31 -39.35 5.55 37.06
N VAL A 32 -40.30 5.76 37.98
CA VAL A 32 -40.10 5.61 39.43
C VAL A 32 -40.20 4.14 39.90
N ARG A 33 -40.57 3.21 39.01
CA ARG A 33 -40.60 1.79 39.33
C ARG A 33 -39.21 1.26 39.67
N VAL A 34 -39.15 0.45 40.72
CA VAL A 34 -37.91 -0.20 41.17
C VAL A 34 -37.34 -1.08 40.07
N GLU A 35 -38.20 -1.79 39.33
CA GLU A 35 -37.81 -2.66 38.22
C GLU A 35 -37.15 -1.86 37.08
N THR A 36 -37.61 -0.62 36.84
CA THR A 36 -36.99 0.26 35.84
C THR A 36 -35.62 0.75 36.30
N ALA A 37 -35.45 1.07 37.59
CA ALA A 37 -34.16 1.42 38.15
C ALA A 37 -33.16 0.24 38.08
N GLU A 38 -33.61 -0.98 38.37
CA GLU A 38 -32.81 -2.21 38.27
C GLU A 38 -32.34 -2.47 36.84
N ILE A 39 -33.22 -2.33 35.84
CA ILE A 39 -32.87 -2.49 34.42
C ILE A 39 -31.85 -1.43 33.99
N VAL A 40 -32.06 -0.17 34.36
CA VAL A 40 -31.12 0.92 34.02
C VAL A 40 -29.75 0.66 34.66
N LEU A 41 -29.70 0.22 35.91
CA LEU A 41 -28.46 -0.12 36.60
C LEU A 41 -27.75 -1.29 35.94
N LEU A 42 -28.48 -2.36 35.58
CA LEU A 42 -27.94 -3.51 34.88
C LEU A 42 -27.35 -3.12 33.52
N LEU A 43 -28.07 -2.33 32.72
CA LEU A 43 -27.59 -1.87 31.42
C LEU A 43 -26.36 -0.98 31.56
N THR A 44 -26.35 -0.10 32.56
CA THR A 44 -25.20 0.77 32.84
C THR A 44 -23.98 -0.08 33.21
N PHE A 45 -24.15 -1.06 34.10
CA PHE A 45 -23.09 -1.99 34.48
C PHE A 45 -22.58 -2.80 33.29
N LEU A 46 -23.47 -3.30 32.44
CA LEU A 46 -23.12 -4.04 31.23
C LEU A 46 -22.31 -3.18 30.25
N ILE A 47 -22.72 -1.93 30.03
CA ILE A 47 -22.00 -0.99 29.15
C ILE A 47 -20.58 -0.75 29.71
N TYR A 48 -20.45 -0.46 31.00
CA TYR A 48 -19.14 -0.26 31.63
C TYR A 48 -18.28 -1.53 31.57
N TYR A 49 -18.88 -2.71 31.76
CA TYR A 49 -18.18 -3.98 31.68
C TYR A 49 -17.67 -4.25 30.26
N VAL A 50 -18.49 -4.03 29.24
CA VAL A 50 -18.10 -4.19 27.83
C VAL A 50 -16.99 -3.21 27.47
N GLN A 51 -17.09 -1.94 27.89
CA GLN A 51 -16.02 -0.95 27.68
C GLN A 51 -14.71 -1.40 28.32
N TRP A 52 -14.74 -1.82 29.59
CA TRP A 52 -13.56 -2.34 30.28
C TRP A 52 -12.95 -3.57 29.59
N ALA A 53 -13.79 -4.51 29.14
CA ALA A 53 -13.34 -5.71 28.45
C ALA A 53 -12.72 -5.37 27.08
N VAL A 54 -13.31 -4.42 26.35
CA VAL A 54 -12.76 -3.91 25.08
C VAL A 54 -11.42 -3.25 25.32
N ASP A 55 -11.28 -2.36 26.31
CA ASP A 55 -10.02 -1.68 26.60
C ASP A 55 -8.90 -2.68 26.96
N LYS A 56 -9.23 -3.74 27.70
CA LYS A 56 -8.29 -4.82 28.01
C LYS A 56 -7.89 -5.61 26.77
N CYS A 57 -8.84 -5.95 25.91
CA CYS A 57 -8.56 -6.66 24.66
C CYS A 57 -7.84 -5.77 23.64
N GLU A 58 -8.10 -4.46 23.64
CA GLU A 58 -7.54 -3.49 22.70
C GLU A 58 -6.02 -3.46 22.80
N THR A 59 -5.47 -3.60 24.01
CA THR A 59 -4.01 -3.66 24.23
C THR A 59 -3.38 -4.87 23.51
N TYR A 60 -4.09 -6.00 23.47
CA TYR A 60 -3.65 -7.21 22.76
C TYR A 60 -3.92 -7.14 21.26
N VAL A 61 -5.07 -6.57 20.85
CA VAL A 61 -5.47 -6.44 19.44
C VAL A 61 -4.62 -5.43 18.69
N LYS A 62 -4.23 -4.32 19.34
CA LYS A 62 -3.28 -3.34 18.78
C LYS A 62 -1.86 -3.89 18.66
N GLY A 63 -1.58 -5.06 19.24
CA GLY A 63 -0.29 -5.70 19.14
C GLY A 63 0.85 -4.85 19.68
N GLU A 64 0.63 -4.04 20.72
CA GLU A 64 1.66 -3.15 21.28
C GLU A 64 2.90 -3.95 21.75
N GLN A 65 2.70 -5.20 22.18
CA GLN A 65 3.80 -6.11 22.54
C GLN A 65 4.58 -6.64 21.32
N LEU A 66 4.00 -6.56 20.12
CA LEU A 66 4.64 -6.89 18.85
C LEU A 66 5.30 -5.67 18.20
N ALA A 67 5.18 -4.47 18.77
CA ALA A 67 5.84 -3.26 18.26
C ALA A 67 7.38 -3.38 18.28
N LEU A 68 7.96 -4.23 19.13
CA LEU A 68 9.40 -4.55 19.10
C LEU A 68 9.79 -5.47 17.94
N CYS A 69 8.83 -6.23 17.42
CA CYS A 69 8.97 -7.03 16.19
C CYS A 69 8.51 -6.25 14.95
N ASP A 70 8.37 -4.93 15.08
CA ASP A 70 7.94 -4.09 13.99
C ASP A 70 9.00 -4.05 12.88
N MET A 71 8.63 -4.60 11.72
CA MET A 71 9.48 -4.67 10.53
C MET A 71 9.44 -3.37 9.72
N ASN A 72 8.78 -2.32 10.20
CA ASN A 72 8.74 -1.01 9.53
C ASN A 72 10.14 -0.42 9.27
N HIS A 73 11.16 -0.81 10.05
CA HIS A 73 12.55 -0.43 9.79
C HIS A 73 13.19 -1.16 8.60
N LEU A 74 12.68 -2.33 8.20
CA LEU A 74 13.05 -3.01 6.95
C LEU A 74 12.35 -2.38 5.74
N ASP A 75 11.18 -1.78 5.98
CA ASP A 75 10.44 -0.97 5.01
C ASP A 75 10.99 0.46 4.88
N GLN A 76 12.18 0.75 5.42
CA GLN A 76 13.00 1.86 4.96
C GLN A 76 13.42 1.58 3.50
N PHE A 77 12.46 1.85 2.62
CA PHE A 77 12.60 1.91 1.19
C PHE A 77 13.35 3.19 0.88
N ASP A 78 14.67 3.09 0.84
CA ASP A 78 15.45 4.08 0.11
C ASP A 78 15.00 3.99 -1.35
N PRO A 79 14.42 5.06 -1.91
CA PRO A 79 14.00 5.05 -3.30
C PRO A 79 15.24 4.70 -4.14
N PRO A 80 15.20 3.60 -4.91
CA PRO A 80 16.39 3.18 -5.64
C PRO A 80 16.77 4.32 -6.57
N SER A 81 18.06 4.68 -6.57
CA SER A 81 18.60 5.54 -7.62
C SER A 81 18.29 4.91 -8.99
N PHE A 82 18.41 5.69 -10.07
CA PHE A 82 18.33 5.09 -11.41
C PHE A 82 19.33 3.92 -11.50
N ILE A 83 18.83 2.73 -11.81
CA ILE A 83 19.63 1.52 -11.99
C ILE A 83 19.42 1.07 -13.43
N ASP A 84 20.52 0.80 -14.12
CA ASP A 84 20.55 0.19 -15.44
C ASP A 84 21.64 -0.88 -15.39
N LEU A 85 21.22 -2.15 -15.41
CA LEU A 85 22.07 -3.29 -15.12
C LEU A 85 21.83 -4.43 -16.11
N ALA A 86 22.85 -4.81 -16.84
CA ALA A 86 22.88 -5.98 -17.71
C ALA A 86 23.79 -7.08 -17.16
N PHE A 87 23.70 -8.32 -17.66
CA PHE A 87 24.73 -9.33 -17.37
C PHE A 87 26.08 -8.94 -17.97
N SER A 88 26.07 -8.22 -19.10
CA SER A 88 27.28 -7.65 -19.70
C SER A 88 28.04 -6.69 -18.78
N ASP A 89 27.38 -6.08 -17.79
CA ASP A 89 28.01 -5.21 -16.80
C ASP A 89 28.61 -5.98 -15.61
N LEU A 90 28.27 -7.27 -15.46
CA LEU A 90 28.75 -8.11 -14.38
C LEU A 90 30.02 -8.87 -14.78
N SER A 91 30.94 -9.00 -13.83
CA SER A 91 32.07 -9.92 -13.99
C SER A 91 31.57 -11.36 -14.00
N LYS A 92 31.74 -12.06 -15.12
CA LYS A 92 31.52 -13.51 -15.21
C LYS A 92 32.59 -14.22 -14.38
N THR A 93 32.19 -14.97 -13.37
CA THR A 93 33.09 -15.82 -12.57
C THR A 93 32.75 -17.25 -12.88
N ASP A 94 33.70 -18.13 -13.19
CA ASP A 94 33.53 -19.59 -13.42
C ASP A 94 32.21 -20.02 -14.09
N GLU A 95 31.83 -19.34 -15.19
CA GLU A 95 30.61 -19.61 -15.96
C GLU A 95 29.26 -19.28 -15.32
N PHE A 96 29.28 -18.45 -14.27
CA PHE A 96 28.08 -17.90 -13.65
C PHE A 96 28.07 -16.37 -13.67
N TRP A 97 26.87 -15.83 -13.82
CA TRP A 97 26.57 -14.44 -13.50
C TRP A 97 25.75 -14.38 -12.22
N ARG A 98 26.13 -13.48 -11.32
CA ARG A 98 25.41 -13.25 -10.08
C ARG A 98 25.42 -11.77 -9.72
N TYR A 99 24.27 -11.27 -9.33
CA TYR A 99 24.10 -9.96 -8.73
C TYR A 99 23.13 -10.06 -7.56
N LYS A 100 23.41 -9.34 -6.47
CA LYS A 100 22.55 -9.30 -5.29
C LYS A 100 22.35 -7.86 -4.85
N HIS A 101 21.09 -7.41 -4.93
CA HIS A 101 20.61 -6.16 -4.37
C HIS A 101 19.94 -6.42 -3.00
N LYS A 102 19.55 -5.36 -2.28
CA LYS A 102 18.81 -5.45 -1.00
C LYS A 102 17.49 -6.23 -1.17
N ASN A 103 16.79 -5.99 -2.28
CA ASN A 103 15.41 -6.46 -2.50
C ASN A 103 15.27 -7.56 -3.57
N PHE A 104 16.31 -7.80 -4.37
CA PHE A 104 16.27 -8.78 -5.45
C PHE A 104 17.66 -9.31 -5.75
N SER A 105 17.73 -10.40 -6.51
CA SER A 105 18.99 -10.96 -6.99
C SER A 105 18.82 -11.59 -8.36
N PHE A 106 19.86 -11.52 -9.18
CA PHE A 106 19.95 -12.24 -10.43
C PHE A 106 21.02 -13.33 -10.30
N CYS A 107 20.73 -14.48 -10.88
CA CYS A 107 21.68 -15.56 -11.03
C CYS A 107 21.39 -16.26 -12.34
N ALA A 108 22.42 -16.50 -13.13
CA ALA A 108 22.33 -17.35 -14.30
C ALA A 108 23.61 -18.18 -14.41
N THR A 109 23.47 -19.41 -14.89
CA THR A 109 24.57 -20.38 -15.01
C THR A 109 24.59 -20.94 -16.41
N GLN A 110 25.77 -21.13 -16.97
CA GLN A 110 25.95 -21.74 -18.28
C GLN A 110 25.57 -23.23 -18.28
N GLY A 111 25.76 -23.92 -17.15
CA GLY A 111 25.55 -25.37 -17.05
C GLY A 111 26.52 -26.16 -17.93
N PHE A 112 26.02 -27.17 -18.63
CA PHE A 112 26.83 -28.05 -19.51
C PHE A 112 26.94 -27.54 -20.96
N ARG A 113 26.49 -26.31 -21.26
CA ARG A 113 26.56 -25.74 -22.61
C ARG A 113 27.96 -25.21 -22.87
N ASP A 114 28.39 -25.22 -24.14
CA ASP A 114 29.69 -24.69 -24.55
C ASP A 114 29.81 -23.17 -24.35
N TYR A 115 28.67 -22.47 -24.38
CA TYR A 115 28.59 -21.03 -24.15
C TYR A 115 27.20 -20.66 -23.61
N MET A 116 27.12 -19.48 -23.00
CA MET A 116 25.92 -18.98 -22.35
C MET A 116 25.19 -17.99 -23.27
N GLU A 117 24.00 -18.37 -23.73
CA GLU A 117 23.17 -17.56 -24.62
C GLU A 117 22.20 -16.66 -23.85
N ASP A 118 21.86 -17.02 -22.61
CA ASP A 118 20.96 -16.27 -21.75
C ASP A 118 21.46 -14.85 -21.49
N ARG A 119 20.56 -13.86 -21.48
CA ARG A 119 20.84 -12.49 -21.08
C ARG A 119 19.78 -11.96 -20.12
N MET A 120 20.14 -10.92 -19.38
CA MET A 120 19.27 -10.27 -18.41
C MET A 120 19.47 -8.76 -18.50
N HIS A 121 18.39 -8.02 -18.37
CA HIS A 121 18.44 -6.58 -18.23
C HIS A 121 17.48 -6.11 -17.15
N PHE A 122 17.97 -5.30 -16.23
CA PHE A 122 17.18 -4.66 -15.19
C PHE A 122 17.34 -3.15 -15.29
N MET A 123 16.21 -2.45 -15.37
CA MET A 123 16.18 -1.00 -15.39
C MET A 123 15.16 -0.48 -14.38
N HIS A 124 15.58 0.41 -13.50
CA HIS A 124 14.72 1.15 -12.58
C HIS A 124 14.79 2.65 -12.87
N ASP A 125 13.65 3.24 -13.21
CA ASP A 125 13.48 4.69 -13.37
C ASP A 125 12.65 5.25 -12.20
N PRO A 126 13.29 5.86 -11.19
CA PRO A 126 12.58 6.39 -10.03
C PRO A 126 11.71 7.60 -10.37
N ASN A 127 12.04 8.36 -11.43
CA ASN A 127 11.26 9.54 -11.83
C ASN A 127 9.87 9.17 -12.34
N ASN A 128 9.74 7.95 -12.87
CA ASN A 128 8.50 7.44 -13.45
C ASN A 128 7.93 6.26 -12.66
N ASN A 129 8.53 5.94 -11.49
CA ASN A 129 8.20 4.78 -10.66
C ASN A 129 8.06 3.49 -11.49
N LEU A 130 9.02 3.25 -12.38
CA LEU A 130 8.99 2.16 -13.35
C LEU A 130 10.18 1.23 -13.15
N SER A 131 9.90 -0.05 -12.99
CA SER A 131 10.92 -1.11 -12.96
C SER A 131 10.66 -2.11 -14.08
N ILE A 132 11.67 -2.41 -14.88
CA ILE A 132 11.62 -3.37 -15.98
C ILE A 132 12.63 -4.47 -15.70
N PHE A 133 12.16 -5.71 -15.74
CA PHE A 133 12.97 -6.92 -15.65
C PHE A 133 12.85 -7.67 -16.98
N GLY A 134 13.98 -7.87 -17.65
CA GLY A 134 14.10 -8.62 -18.89
C GLY A 134 14.97 -9.84 -18.70
N MET A 135 14.49 -11.00 -19.13
CA MET A 135 15.24 -12.26 -19.20
C MET A 135 15.08 -12.80 -20.61
N PHE A 136 16.20 -13.12 -21.26
CA PHE A 136 16.24 -13.50 -22.67
C PHE A 136 16.96 -14.84 -22.82
N ASP A 137 16.23 -15.91 -23.07
CA ASP A 137 16.76 -17.23 -23.43
C ASP A 137 17.17 -17.19 -24.92
N GLY A 138 18.48 -17.24 -25.18
CA GLY A 138 19.02 -17.18 -26.52
C GLY A 138 19.07 -18.56 -27.17
N HIS A 139 18.90 -18.62 -28.49
CA HIS A 139 19.04 -19.86 -29.26
C HIS A 139 19.61 -19.59 -30.65
N GLY A 140 20.49 -20.48 -31.12
CA GLY A 140 21.12 -20.36 -32.43
C GLY A 140 22.16 -19.23 -32.50
N GLY A 141 22.67 -18.80 -31.35
CA GLY A 141 23.62 -17.72 -31.17
C GLY A 141 23.14 -16.68 -30.14
N GLN A 142 24.12 -16.08 -29.46
CA GLN A 142 23.92 -15.01 -28.47
C GLN A 142 23.58 -13.63 -29.06
N PHE A 143 23.49 -13.48 -30.39
CA PHE A 143 23.29 -12.18 -31.03
C PHE A 143 21.97 -11.51 -30.63
N VAL A 144 20.87 -12.27 -30.70
CA VAL A 144 19.53 -11.73 -30.43
C VAL A 144 19.37 -11.39 -28.95
N SER A 145 19.82 -12.27 -28.05
CA SER A 145 19.76 -12.03 -26.62
C SER A 145 20.64 -10.84 -26.21
N ASN A 146 21.84 -10.67 -26.79
CA ASN A 146 22.66 -9.47 -26.62
C ASN A 146 21.95 -8.20 -27.10
N PHE A 147 21.29 -8.26 -28.27
CA PHE A 147 20.57 -7.11 -28.80
C PHE A 147 19.40 -6.71 -27.89
N LEU A 148 18.66 -7.69 -27.38
CA LEU A 148 17.55 -7.45 -26.45
C LEU A 148 18.05 -6.88 -25.13
N GLU A 149 19.15 -7.42 -24.58
CA GLU A 149 19.78 -6.89 -23.36
C GLU A 149 20.09 -5.40 -23.47
N ALA A 150 20.66 -4.95 -24.59
CA ALA A 150 21.07 -3.56 -24.77
C ALA A 150 19.90 -2.59 -25.10
N ASN A 151 18.78 -3.08 -25.63
CA ASN A 151 17.78 -2.20 -26.25
C ASN A 151 16.35 -2.35 -25.69
N PHE A 152 16.01 -3.50 -25.10
CA PHE A 152 14.64 -3.82 -24.76
C PHE A 152 14.06 -2.87 -23.70
N ALA A 153 14.68 -2.73 -22.53
CA ALA A 153 14.07 -1.92 -21.47
C ALA A 153 13.98 -0.44 -21.84
N ARG A 154 15.00 0.09 -22.54
CA ARG A 154 14.97 1.46 -23.08
C ARG A 154 13.80 1.66 -24.05
N SER A 155 13.61 0.74 -24.99
CA SER A 155 12.53 0.82 -25.98
C SER A 155 11.15 0.73 -25.34
N ILE A 156 10.98 -0.16 -24.35
CA ILE A 156 9.73 -0.29 -23.60
C ILE A 156 9.46 0.94 -22.74
N ARG A 157 10.46 1.44 -22.02
CA ARG A 157 10.38 2.68 -21.23
C ARG A 157 9.91 3.84 -22.11
N ASP A 158 10.59 4.10 -23.21
CA ASP A 158 10.26 5.23 -24.09
C ASP A 158 8.83 5.13 -24.62
N ARG A 159 8.38 3.91 -24.97
CA ARG A 159 6.99 3.68 -25.40
C ARG A 159 5.99 3.92 -24.28
N LEU A 160 6.25 3.45 -23.06
CA LEU A 160 5.37 3.66 -21.90
C LEU A 160 5.26 5.15 -21.53
N LEU A 161 6.39 5.88 -21.53
CA LEU A 161 6.42 7.31 -21.25
C LEU A 161 5.66 8.13 -22.31
N ARG A 162 5.83 7.79 -23.60
CA ARG A 162 5.04 8.41 -24.68
C ARG A 162 3.54 8.20 -24.49
N LEU A 163 3.10 6.99 -24.16
CA LEU A 163 1.68 6.67 -23.95
C LEU A 163 1.11 7.34 -22.69
N SER A 164 1.90 7.44 -21.62
CA SER A 164 1.52 8.16 -20.41
C SER A 164 1.30 9.65 -20.70
N ASN A 165 2.25 10.28 -21.39
CA ASN A 165 2.17 11.69 -21.77
C ASN A 165 0.99 11.96 -22.71
N LYS A 166 0.73 11.09 -23.69
CA LYS A 166 -0.47 11.20 -24.56
C LYS A 166 -1.76 11.14 -23.74
N ARG A 167 -1.88 10.20 -22.79
CA ARG A 167 -3.08 10.12 -21.93
C ARG A 167 -3.26 11.39 -21.09
N LYS A 168 -2.16 11.93 -20.53
CA LYS A 168 -2.20 13.18 -19.75
C LYS A 168 -2.57 14.40 -20.61
N MET A 169 -1.99 14.53 -21.80
CA MET A 169 -2.36 15.63 -22.72
C MET A 169 -3.80 15.51 -23.23
N SER A 170 -4.32 14.28 -23.36
CA SER A 170 -5.72 14.03 -23.74
C SER A 170 -6.67 14.40 -22.61
N SER A 171 -6.35 14.06 -21.36
CA SER A 171 -7.15 14.46 -20.19
C SER A 171 -7.13 15.97 -19.97
N ASP A 172 -5.99 16.61 -20.25
CA ASP A 172 -5.80 18.06 -20.08
C ASP A 172 -6.33 18.87 -21.28
N GLY A 173 -6.91 18.21 -22.30
CA GLY A 173 -7.49 18.86 -23.47
C GLY A 173 -6.48 19.54 -24.41
N LEU A 174 -5.19 19.19 -24.29
CA LEU A 174 -4.08 19.79 -25.02
C LEU A 174 -3.67 19.01 -26.28
N LEU A 175 -4.23 17.82 -26.50
CA LEU A 175 -3.96 17.02 -27.68
C LEU A 175 -4.70 17.58 -28.90
N ASN A 176 -3.96 18.22 -29.80
CA ASN A 176 -4.47 18.60 -31.12
C ASN A 176 -4.33 17.39 -32.06
N ASP A 177 -5.38 17.04 -32.81
CA ASP A 177 -5.53 15.79 -33.57
C ASP A 177 -4.56 15.64 -34.78
N TYR A 178 -3.59 16.56 -34.89
CA TYR A 178 -2.65 16.70 -36.02
C TYR A 178 -1.19 16.38 -35.68
N ASP A 179 -0.86 15.95 -34.47
CA ASP A 179 0.55 15.63 -34.16
C ASP A 179 0.98 14.30 -34.83
N PRO A 180 1.98 14.33 -35.73
CA PRO A 180 2.38 13.15 -36.48
C PRO A 180 3.01 12.11 -35.56
N VAL A 181 2.61 10.86 -35.76
CA VAL A 181 3.27 9.69 -35.17
C VAL A 181 4.61 9.51 -35.87
N VAL A 182 5.71 9.88 -35.19
CA VAL A 182 7.08 9.54 -35.58
C VAL A 182 7.69 8.55 -34.57
#